data_AF-A0A973XC02-F1
#
_entry.id   AF-A0A973XC02-F1
#
_cell.length_a   1.000
_cell.length_b   1.000
_cell.length_c   1.000
_cell.angle_alpha   90.00
_cell.angle_beta   90.00
_cell.angle_gamma   90.00
#
_symmetry.space_group_name_H-M   'P 1'
#
loop_
_entity.id
_entity.type
_entity.pdbx_description
1 polymer ?
#
loop_
_entity_poly.entity_id
_entity_poly.type
_entity_poly.pdbx_seq_one_letter_code
_entity_poly.pdbx_strand_id
1 'polypeptide(L)'
;MTQTSIPTPSVDTLWFTRCPVPTATGLAYKLGWLSDDFAHDAIQVQTLQEVGGELARHHYDHELKTLVREGGNLLALPARAQGAKTKLVGLTWIDELQAILVRPGSDITRPEHLVGKRLALPAFRAEDIAQNRRGRSIARGMSLAGYKGALA
;
A
#
# COMPACT_ATOMS: atom_id res chain seq x y z
N MET A 1 -29.83 -25.61 -26.50
CA MET A 1 -29.46 -24.81 -25.31
C MET A 1 -28.60 -23.65 -25.79
N THR A 2 -29.19 -22.47 -25.93
CA THR A 2 -28.49 -21.25 -26.34
C THR A 2 -27.69 -20.72 -25.15
N GLN A 3 -26.37 -20.79 -25.23
CA GLN A 3 -25.48 -20.14 -24.27
C GLN A 3 -25.56 -18.63 -24.50
N THR A 4 -26.21 -17.92 -23.60
CA THR A 4 -26.14 -16.46 -23.53
C THR A 4 -24.72 -16.10 -23.09
N SER A 5 -23.89 -15.64 -24.02
CA SER A 5 -22.59 -15.05 -23.68
C SER A 5 -22.83 -13.80 -22.84
N ILE A 6 -22.43 -13.83 -21.58
CA ILE A 6 -22.40 -12.63 -20.74
C ILE A 6 -21.36 -11.70 -21.39
N PRO A 7 -21.71 -10.46 -21.78
CA PRO A 7 -20.71 -9.52 -22.27
C PRO A 7 -19.71 -9.28 -21.15
N THR A 8 -18.48 -9.74 -21.34
CA THR A 8 -17.37 -9.41 -20.45
C THR A 8 -17.22 -7.89 -20.51
N PRO A 9 -17.27 -7.15 -19.38
CA PRO A 9 -17.03 -5.72 -19.42
C PRO A 9 -15.67 -5.49 -20.09
N SER A 10 -15.61 -4.65 -21.12
CA SER A 10 -14.35 -4.29 -21.75
C SER A 10 -13.52 -3.53 -20.71
N VAL A 11 -12.38 -4.10 -20.36
CA VAL A 11 -11.41 -3.44 -19.49
C VAL A 11 -10.58 -2.57 -20.39
N ASP A 12 -10.88 -1.27 -20.46
CA ASP A 12 -10.10 -0.36 -21.33
C ASP A 12 -8.78 0.07 -20.67
N THR A 13 -8.72 0.03 -19.34
CA THR A 13 -7.54 0.43 -18.56
C THR A 13 -7.34 -0.46 -17.34
N LEU A 14 -6.15 -1.05 -17.28
CA LEU A 14 -5.58 -1.63 -16.07
C LEU A 14 -4.89 -0.53 -15.27
N TRP A 15 -5.39 -0.29 -14.07
CA TRP A 15 -4.74 0.60 -13.12
C TRP A 15 -3.81 -0.18 -12.22
N PHE A 16 -2.67 0.39 -11.88
CA PHE A 16 -1.88 -0.15 -10.78
C PHE A 16 -1.23 0.94 -9.93
N THR A 17 -0.74 0.55 -8.75
CA THR A 17 -0.08 1.47 -7.82
C THR A 17 1.34 1.05 -7.56
N ARG A 18 2.26 2.03 -7.54
CA ARG A 18 3.62 1.89 -7.04
C ARG A 18 3.71 2.28 -5.55
N CYS A 19 3.84 1.30 -4.67
CA CYS A 19 4.25 1.56 -3.28
C CYS A 19 5.77 1.76 -3.20
N PRO A 20 6.30 2.43 -2.16
CA PRO A 20 7.74 2.58 -1.94
C PRO A 20 8.36 1.28 -1.38
N VAL A 21 8.05 0.15 -2.03
CA VAL A 21 8.58 -1.20 -1.71
C VAL A 21 8.96 -1.86 -3.04
N PRO A 22 9.95 -2.76 -3.07
CA PRO A 22 10.30 -3.48 -4.29
C PRO A 22 9.12 -4.38 -4.71
N THR A 23 8.48 -4.04 -5.83
CA THR A 23 7.31 -4.76 -6.34
C THR A 23 7.62 -5.34 -7.72
N ALA A 24 7.18 -6.57 -7.97
CA ALA A 24 7.31 -7.20 -9.28
C ALA A 24 6.52 -6.42 -10.35
N THR A 25 5.33 -5.95 -10.00
CA THR A 25 4.45 -5.13 -10.85
C THR A 25 5.14 -3.82 -11.23
N GLY A 26 5.81 -3.16 -10.29
CA GLY A 26 6.55 -1.92 -10.55
C GLY A 26 7.74 -2.13 -11.50
N LEU A 27 8.47 -3.24 -11.35
CA LEU A 27 9.57 -3.59 -12.25
C LEU A 27 9.08 -3.97 -13.65
N ALA A 28 8.06 -4.83 -13.74
CA ALA A 28 7.45 -5.25 -15.00
C ALA A 28 6.90 -4.06 -15.79
N TYR A 29 6.28 -3.09 -15.11
CA TYR A 29 5.85 -1.84 -15.75
C TYR A 29 7.04 -1.04 -16.30
N LYS A 30 8.09 -0.84 -15.49
CA LYS A 30 9.26 -0.05 -15.91
C LYS A 30 9.99 -0.67 -17.09
N LEU A 31 9.97 -2.00 -17.21
CA LEU A 31 10.58 -2.75 -18.31
C LEU A 31 9.67 -2.87 -19.54
N GLY A 32 8.45 -2.33 -19.51
CA GLY A 32 7.49 -2.38 -20.63
C GLY A 32 6.64 -3.65 -20.69
N TRP A 33 6.95 -4.68 -19.88
CA TRP A 33 6.33 -6.01 -19.97
C TRP A 33 4.81 -5.98 -19.80
N LEU A 34 4.30 -5.18 -18.85
CA LEU A 34 2.84 -5.08 -18.67
C LEU A 34 2.18 -4.45 -19.89
N SER A 35 2.76 -3.39 -20.45
CA SER A 35 2.21 -2.73 -21.63
C SER A 35 2.23 -3.64 -22.86
N ASP A 36 3.32 -4.40 -23.04
CA ASP A 36 3.46 -5.33 -24.16
C ASP A 36 2.46 -6.48 -24.09
N ASP A 37 2.25 -7.06 -22.90
CA ASP A 37 1.33 -8.18 -22.68
C ASP A 37 -0.14 -7.78 -22.93
N PHE A 38 -0.52 -6.58 -22.48
CA PHE A 38 -1.88 -6.05 -22.62
C PHE A 38 -2.17 -5.34 -23.95
N ALA A 39 -1.16 -5.13 -24.81
CA ALA A 39 -1.31 -4.41 -26.08
C ALA A 39 -2.26 -5.12 -27.06
N HIS A 40 -2.20 -6.45 -27.13
CA HIS A 40 -3.07 -7.26 -28.00
C HIS A 40 -4.56 -7.04 -27.68
N ASP A 41 -4.88 -6.86 -26.40
CA ASP A 41 -6.24 -6.69 -25.92
C ASP A 41 -6.70 -5.22 -25.94
N ALA A 42 -5.86 -4.31 -26.47
CA ALA A 42 -6.08 -2.87 -26.47
C ALA A 42 -6.31 -2.27 -25.07
N ILE A 43 -5.73 -2.88 -24.03
CA ILE A 43 -5.87 -2.43 -22.64
C ILE A 43 -4.71 -1.50 -22.28
N GLN A 44 -5.04 -0.29 -21.84
CA GLN A 44 -4.03 0.66 -21.37
C GLN A 44 -3.53 0.30 -19.97
N VAL A 45 -2.24 0.46 -19.71
CA VAL A 45 -1.65 0.28 -18.37
C VAL A 45 -1.26 1.65 -17.80
N GLN A 46 -1.88 2.05 -16.69
CA GLN A 46 -1.66 3.36 -16.07
C GLN A 46 -1.38 3.27 -14.56
N THR A 47 -0.57 4.20 -14.04
CA THR A 47 -0.32 4.31 -12.59
C THR A 47 -1.23 5.37 -11.95
N LEU A 48 -1.77 5.07 -10.75
CA LEU A 48 -2.49 6.08 -9.96
C LEU A 48 -1.59 7.25 -9.53
N GLN A 49 -0.28 7.01 -9.39
CA GLN A 49 0.70 8.03 -9.00
C GLN A 49 0.94 9.09 -10.09
N GLU A 50 0.86 8.72 -11.37
CA GLU A 50 1.10 9.64 -12.49
C GLU A 50 -0.14 10.47 -12.82
N VAL A 51 -1.34 9.89 -12.67
CA VAL A 51 -2.59 10.60 -12.98
C VAL A 51 -3.02 11.53 -11.84
N GLY A 52 -2.82 11.12 -10.59
CA GLY A 52 -3.16 11.95 -9.43
C GLY A 52 -4.68 12.22 -9.29
N GLY A 53 -5.01 13.36 -8.66
CA GLY A 53 -6.39 13.84 -8.51
C GLY A 53 -7.30 12.87 -7.73
N GLU A 54 -8.58 12.83 -8.12
CA GLU A 54 -9.60 11.97 -7.50
C GLU A 54 -9.25 10.49 -7.59
N LEU A 55 -8.56 10.05 -8.65
CA LEU A 55 -8.19 8.64 -8.84
C LEU A 55 -7.15 8.18 -7.81
N ALA A 56 -6.30 9.08 -7.31
CA ALA A 56 -5.28 8.75 -6.31
C ALA A 56 -5.88 8.19 -5.00
N ARG A 57 -7.13 8.53 -4.67
CA ARG A 57 -7.82 8.00 -3.48
C ARG A 57 -7.97 6.48 -3.52
N HIS A 58 -8.05 5.91 -4.72
CA HIS A 58 -8.21 4.47 -4.92
C HIS A 58 -6.99 3.66 -4.51
N HIS A 59 -5.85 4.31 -4.27
CA HIS A 59 -4.71 3.72 -3.59
C HIS A 59 -5.05 3.24 -2.15
N TYR A 60 -6.06 3.84 -1.51
CA TYR A 60 -6.45 3.56 -0.13
C TYR A 60 -7.76 2.79 -0.02
N ASP A 61 -8.79 3.15 -0.80
CA ASP A 61 -10.12 2.52 -0.71
C ASP A 61 -10.23 1.21 -1.52
N HIS A 62 -9.39 1.05 -2.54
CA HIS A 62 -9.37 -0.09 -3.46
C HIS A 62 -10.71 -0.32 -4.19
N GLU A 63 -11.49 0.73 -4.44
CA GLU A 63 -12.80 0.64 -5.09
C GLU A 63 -12.76 0.66 -6.62
N LEU A 64 -11.61 1.00 -7.21
CA LEU A 64 -11.42 0.99 -8.65
C LEU A 64 -11.37 -0.45 -9.17
N LYS A 65 -12.36 -0.86 -9.95
CA LYS A 65 -12.59 -2.27 -10.34
C LYS A 65 -11.41 -2.90 -11.09
N THR A 66 -10.69 -2.11 -11.88
CA THR A 66 -9.57 -2.57 -12.71
C THR A 66 -8.22 -2.21 -12.08
N LEU A 67 -8.17 -2.05 -10.75
CA LEU A 67 -6.94 -1.78 -10.01
C LEU A 67 -6.25 -3.06 -9.54
N VAL A 68 -4.97 -3.18 -9.89
CA VAL A 68 -4.02 -4.12 -9.28
C VAL A 68 -3.11 -3.35 -8.33
N ARG A 69 -3.02 -3.81 -7.07
CA ARG A 69 -2.11 -3.22 -6.08
C ARG A 69 -1.17 -4.30 -5.55
N GLU A 70 0.11 -4.11 -5.80
CA GLU A 70 1.19 -4.79 -5.09
C GLU A 70 1.82 -3.79 -4.10
N GLY A 71 1.92 -4.19 -2.82
CA GLY A 71 2.47 -3.34 -1.78
C GLY A 71 2.05 -3.78 -0.38
N GLY A 72 2.51 -3.06 0.64
CA GLY A 72 2.32 -3.45 2.05
C GLY A 72 0.87 -3.81 2.41
N ASN A 73 0.69 -4.86 3.21
CA ASN A 73 -0.61 -5.40 3.61
C ASN A 73 -1.46 -4.42 4.45
N LEU A 74 -0.83 -3.40 5.05
CA LEU A 74 -1.49 -2.47 5.96
C LEU A 74 -2.54 -1.59 5.29
N LEU A 75 -2.53 -1.41 3.96
CA LEU A 75 -3.67 -0.81 3.24
C LEU A 75 -4.69 -1.86 2.76
N ALA A 76 -4.22 -3.02 2.31
CA ALA A 76 -5.08 -4.07 1.77
C ALA A 76 -6.00 -4.70 2.82
N LEU A 77 -5.50 -4.96 4.03
CA LEU A 77 -6.29 -5.57 5.10
C LEU A 77 -7.42 -4.64 5.56
N PRO A 78 -7.19 -3.35 5.88
CA PRO A 78 -8.26 -2.46 6.29
C PRO A 78 -9.25 -2.13 5.18
N ALA A 79 -8.80 -1.97 3.92
CA ALA A 79 -9.71 -1.76 2.79
C ALA A 79 -10.67 -2.95 2.65
N ARG A 80 -10.15 -4.19 2.71
CA ARG A 80 -10.97 -5.41 2.69
C ARG A 80 -11.93 -5.46 3.87
N ALA A 81 -11.47 -5.13 5.08
CA ALA A 81 -12.29 -5.09 6.29
C ALA A 81 -13.40 -4.02 6.22
N GLN A 82 -13.19 -2.95 5.46
CA GLN A 82 -14.17 -1.89 5.16
C GLN A 82 -15.10 -2.22 3.98
N GLY A 83 -15.03 -3.43 3.43
CA GLY A 83 -15.96 -3.90 2.41
C GLY A 83 -15.44 -3.84 0.98
N ALA A 84 -14.20 -3.38 0.74
CA ALA A 84 -13.61 -3.41 -0.59
C ALA A 84 -13.64 -4.86 -1.13
N LYS A 85 -14.01 -5.01 -2.42
CA LYS A 85 -14.20 -6.31 -3.07
C LYS A 85 -12.90 -6.82 -3.69
N THR A 86 -11.83 -6.83 -2.90
CA THR A 86 -10.49 -7.24 -3.35
C THR A 86 -10.27 -8.75 -3.24
N LYS A 87 -9.32 -9.26 -4.03
CA LYS A 87 -8.82 -10.63 -3.99
C LYS A 87 -7.31 -10.60 -3.81
N LEU A 88 -6.77 -11.53 -3.01
CA LEU A 88 -5.33 -11.72 -2.88
C LEU A 88 -4.85 -12.62 -4.02
N VAL A 89 -3.92 -12.13 -4.85
CA VAL A 89 -3.39 -12.85 -6.02
C VAL A 89 -2.00 -13.44 -5.74
N GLY A 90 -1.19 -12.77 -4.90
CA GLY A 90 0.15 -13.23 -4.56
C GLY A 90 0.71 -12.51 -3.34
N LEU A 91 1.79 -13.05 -2.80
CA LEU A 91 2.55 -12.51 -1.68
C LEU A 91 4.04 -12.53 -2.03
N THR A 92 4.70 -11.41 -1.79
CA THR A 92 6.15 -11.29 -1.85
C THR A 92 6.63 -10.95 -0.46
N TRP A 93 7.49 -11.79 0.12
CA TRP A 93 8.12 -11.48 1.39
C TRP A 93 9.30 -10.55 1.15
N ILE A 94 9.41 -9.50 1.96
CA ILE A 94 10.53 -8.56 1.95
C ILE A 94 11.09 -8.48 3.37
N ASP A 95 12.41 -8.55 3.48
CA ASP A 95 13.07 -8.29 4.75
C ASP A 95 13.06 -6.79 5.00
N GLU A 96 12.41 -6.38 6.10
CA GLU A 96 12.30 -4.99 6.50
C GLU A 96 13.18 -4.73 7.73
N LEU A 97 13.92 -3.62 7.71
CA LEU A 97 14.62 -3.09 8.88
C LEU A 97 13.83 -1.90 9.43
N GLN A 98 13.58 -1.92 10.73
CA GLN A 98 13.08 -0.76 11.45
C GLN A 98 14.13 -0.27 12.45
N ALA A 99 14.33 1.04 12.52
CA ALA A 99 15.29 1.67 13.43
C ALA A 99 14.65 2.84 14.20
N ILE A 100 15.13 3.07 15.42
CA ILE A 100 14.86 4.29 16.18
C ILE A 100 16.05 5.23 15.94
N LEU A 101 15.80 6.33 15.25
CA LEU A 101 16.83 7.30 14.92
C LEU A 101 17.03 8.29 16.07
N VAL A 102 18.29 8.57 16.39
CA VAL A 102 18.70 9.57 17.39
C VAL A 102 19.68 10.55 16.76
N ARG A 103 19.90 11.69 17.41
CA ARG A 103 20.87 12.68 16.92
C ARG A 103 22.30 12.15 17.06
N PRO A 104 23.24 12.56 16.17
CA PRO A 104 24.66 12.35 16.40
C PRO A 104 25.09 12.87 17.79
N GLY A 105 25.91 12.10 18.50
CA GLY A 105 26.36 12.44 19.85
C GLY A 105 25.33 12.22 20.97
N SER A 106 24.16 11.63 20.68
CA SER A 106 23.21 11.24 21.74
C SER A 106 23.81 10.17 22.66
N ASP A 107 23.44 10.22 23.94
CA ASP A 107 23.69 9.17 24.94
C ASP A 107 22.92 7.87 24.65
N ILE A 108 21.96 7.86 23.73
CA ILE A 108 21.13 6.71 23.38
C ILE A 108 21.86 5.86 22.33
N THR A 109 22.44 4.74 22.76
CA THR A 109 23.21 3.83 21.88
C THR A 109 22.69 2.39 21.90
N ARG A 110 21.78 2.09 22.83
CA ARG A 110 21.14 0.78 22.99
C ARG A 110 19.72 0.96 23.56
N PRO A 111 18.84 -0.05 23.44
CA PRO A 111 17.43 0.13 23.75
C PRO A 111 17.12 0.52 25.20
N GLU A 112 17.93 0.09 26.16
CA GLU A 112 17.75 0.40 27.59
C GLU A 112 17.86 1.90 27.89
N HIS A 113 18.58 2.64 27.03
CA HIS A 113 18.71 4.10 27.17
C HIS A 113 17.42 4.85 26.82
N LEU A 114 16.41 4.17 26.26
CA LEU A 114 15.12 4.75 25.96
C LEU A 114 14.21 4.90 27.19
N VAL A 115 14.56 4.26 28.32
CA VAL A 115 13.80 4.38 29.57
C VAL A 115 13.72 5.85 30.00
N GLY A 116 12.49 6.33 30.25
CA GLY A 116 12.22 7.72 30.63
C GLY A 116 12.38 8.74 29.50
N LYS A 117 12.74 8.33 28.27
CA LYS A 117 12.82 9.21 27.11
C LYS A 117 11.44 9.38 26.46
N ARG A 118 11.29 10.46 25.69
CA ARG A 118 10.08 10.75 24.91
C ARG A 118 10.24 10.25 23.49
N LEU A 119 9.34 9.38 23.06
CA LEU A 119 9.33 8.79 21.72
C LEU A 119 8.30 9.50 20.84
N ALA A 120 8.71 9.87 19.62
CA ALA A 120 7.88 10.64 18.70
C ALA A 120 6.86 9.74 18.00
N LEU A 121 5.57 9.92 18.31
CA LEU A 121 4.52 9.10 17.72
C LEU A 121 3.65 9.94 16.78
N PRO A 122 3.52 9.58 15.48
CA PRO A 122 2.63 10.27 14.57
C PRO A 122 1.19 10.32 15.10
N ALA A 123 0.60 11.51 15.10
CA ALA A 123 -0.80 11.68 15.46
C ALA A 123 -1.72 10.98 14.44
N PHE A 124 -2.91 10.59 14.88
CA PHE A 124 -3.96 10.23 13.93
C PHE A 124 -4.39 11.46 13.14
N ARG A 125 -4.70 11.28 11.85
CA ARG A 125 -5.32 12.33 11.05
C ARG A 125 -6.78 12.46 11.46
N ALA A 126 -7.22 13.69 11.75
CA ALA A 126 -8.58 13.96 12.21
C ALA A 126 -9.66 13.45 11.24
N GLU A 127 -9.41 13.57 9.94
CA GLU A 127 -10.30 13.07 8.89
C GLU A 127 -10.44 11.54 8.93
N ASP A 128 -9.34 10.80 9.13
CA ASP A 128 -9.37 9.34 9.17
C ASP A 128 -10.14 8.83 10.40
N ILE A 129 -10.10 9.58 11.51
CA ILE A 129 -10.95 9.34 12.68
C ILE A 129 -12.41 9.59 12.33
N ALA A 130 -12.73 10.77 11.78
CA ALA A 130 -14.10 11.17 11.47
C ALA A 130 -14.78 10.22 10.47
N GLN A 131 -14.03 9.73 9.48
CA GLN A 131 -14.53 8.81 8.45
C GLN A 131 -14.35 7.33 8.86
N ASN A 132 -13.77 7.04 10.02
CA ASN A 132 -13.38 5.69 10.48
C ASN A 132 -12.58 4.90 9.42
N ARG A 133 -11.74 5.59 8.64
CA ARG A 133 -10.89 4.99 7.61
C ARG A 133 -9.63 4.42 8.24
N ARG A 134 -9.67 3.14 8.58
CA ARG A 134 -8.51 2.40 9.09
C ARG A 134 -7.57 2.10 7.92
N GLY A 135 -6.27 2.27 8.09
CA GLY A 135 -5.25 1.99 7.04
C GLY A 135 -4.32 3.16 6.70
N ARG A 136 -4.72 4.41 6.96
CA ARG A 136 -3.88 5.59 6.68
C ARG A 136 -2.96 6.00 7.83
N SER A 137 -2.94 5.22 8.91
CA SER A 137 -2.11 5.41 10.11
C SER A 137 -0.87 4.52 10.15
N ILE A 138 -0.35 4.11 8.98
CA ILE A 138 0.80 3.20 8.82
C ILE A 138 2.00 3.62 9.65
N ALA A 139 2.44 4.87 9.51
CA ALA A 139 3.63 5.39 10.19
C ALA A 139 3.47 5.32 11.71
N ARG A 140 2.25 5.54 12.21
CA ARG A 140 1.94 5.42 13.63
C ARG A 140 2.00 3.96 14.11
N GLY A 141 1.38 3.05 13.35
CA GLY A 141 1.38 1.62 13.66
C GLY A 141 2.80 1.04 13.68
N MET A 142 3.58 1.34 12.65
CA MET A 142 4.99 0.95 12.57
C MET A 142 5.80 1.54 13.73
N SER A 143 5.64 2.82 14.04
CA SER A 143 6.36 3.45 15.17
C SER A 143 6.09 2.74 16.49
N LEU A 144 4.83 2.42 16.79
CA LEU A 144 4.48 1.66 18.00
C LEU A 144 5.10 0.26 18.01
N ALA A 145 5.05 -0.45 16.89
CA ALA A 145 5.62 -1.80 16.78
C ALA A 145 7.14 -1.76 17.01
N GLY A 146 7.84 -0.78 16.45
CA GLY A 146 9.27 -0.59 16.67
C GLY A 146 9.62 -0.25 18.11
N TYR A 147 8.84 0.63 18.77
CA TYR A 147 9.06 0.94 20.19
C TYR A 147 8.81 -0.27 21.07
N LYS A 148 7.74 -1.02 20.80
CA LYS A 148 7.48 -2.28 21.51
C LYS A 148 8.63 -3.25 21.31
N GLY A 149 9.13 -3.42 20.08
CA GLY A 149 10.23 -4.33 19.79
C GLY A 149 11.56 -3.93 20.44
N ALA A 150 11.87 -2.64 20.49
CA ALA A 150 13.07 -2.14 21.16
C ALA A 150 12.99 -2.25 22.69
N LEU A 151 11.79 -2.12 23.27
CA LEU A 151 11.57 -2.14 24.72
C LEU A 151 11.14 -3.51 25.26
N ALA A 152 11.08 -4.54 24.41
CA ALA A 152 10.64 -5.89 24.76
C ALA A 152 11.71 -6.68 25.52
#